data_AF-A0A1J3E897-F1
#
_entry.id   AF-A0A1J3E897-F1
#
_cell.length_a   1.000
_cell.length_b   1.000
_cell.length_c   1.000
_cell.angle_alpha   90.00
_cell.angle_beta   90.00
_cell.angle_gamma   90.00
#
_symmetry.space_group_name_H-M   'P 1'
#
loop_
_entity.id
_entity.type
_entity.pdbx_description
1 polymer ?
#
loop_
_entity_poly.entity_id
_entity_poly.type
_entity_poly.pdbx_seq_one_letter_code
_entity_poly.pdbx_strand_id
1 'polypeptide(L)'
;RLEWSVIKSSLGRPRRFSKRFIQEERDKLKQYRESVRKHYAELRAGVKEGLPTDLARPLSVGNRVIAIHPKTREICDGKILSVDHNKCNILFDELGVDVVMDIDCMPLNPLEYMPEGLRRQ
;
A
#
# COMPACT_ATOMS: atom_id res chain seq x y z
N ARG A 1 19.23 -13.79 31.45
CA ARG A 1 17.87 -14.31 31.09
C ARG A 1 16.81 -13.20 31.03
N LEU A 2 16.85 -12.18 31.90
CA LEU A 2 15.91 -11.04 31.89
C LEU A 2 15.95 -10.21 30.61
N GLU A 3 17.14 -9.92 30.08
CA GLU A 3 17.34 -9.14 28.85
C GLU A 3 16.59 -9.74 27.65
N TRP A 4 16.68 -11.07 27.47
CA TRP A 4 15.92 -11.78 26.45
C TRP A 4 14.40 -11.74 26.66
N SER A 5 13.92 -11.59 27.90
CA SER A 5 12.50 -11.43 28.19
C SER A 5 12.02 -10.03 27.81
N VAL A 6 12.81 -8.99 28.10
CA VAL A 6 12.52 -7.60 27.74
C VAL A 6 12.44 -7.44 26.22
N ILE A 7 13.41 -8.02 25.49
CA ILE A 7 13.43 -8.01 24.02
C ILE A 7 12.19 -8.73 23.45
N LYS A 8 11.83 -9.90 23.97
CA LYS A 8 10.64 -10.62 23.49
C LYS A 8 9.34 -9.89 23.79
N SER A 9 9.26 -9.18 24.91
CA SER A 9 8.07 -8.38 25.23
C SER A 9 7.92 -7.15 24.34
N SER A 10 9.02 -6.55 23.87
CA SER A 10 8.96 -5.37 22.98
C SER A 10 8.58 -5.72 21.55
N LEU A 11 8.90 -6.94 21.09
CA LEU A 11 8.56 -7.44 19.75
C LEU A 11 7.09 -7.88 19.60
N GLY A 12 6.30 -7.82 20.68
CA GLY A 12 4.91 -8.25 20.71
C GLY A 12 4.75 -9.78 20.80
N ARG A 13 3.51 -10.27 20.68
CA ARG A 13 3.22 -11.71 20.71
C ARG A 13 3.49 -12.32 19.33
N PRO A 14 4.26 -13.44 19.24
CA PRO A 14 4.36 -14.20 18.00
C PRO A 14 2.96 -14.56 17.50
N ARG A 15 2.63 -14.16 16.27
CA ARG A 15 1.34 -14.46 15.65
C ARG A 15 1.50 -15.69 14.76
N ARG A 16 0.58 -16.65 14.91
CA ARG A 16 0.53 -17.81 14.01
C ARG A 16 0.08 -17.34 12.63
N PHE A 17 0.85 -17.68 11.60
CA PHE A 17 0.43 -17.49 10.22
C PHE A 17 -0.84 -18.32 9.96
N SER A 18 -1.93 -17.65 9.58
CA SER A 18 -3.25 -18.26 9.39
C SER A 18 -4.07 -17.44 8.40
N LYS A 19 -5.11 -18.05 7.82
CA LYS A 19 -6.05 -17.33 6.95
C LYS A 19 -6.66 -16.11 7.64
N ARG A 20 -7.01 -16.24 8.94
CA ARG A 20 -7.54 -15.15 9.75
C ARG A 20 -6.54 -14.01 9.89
N PHE A 21 -5.28 -14.33 10.17
CA PHE A 21 -4.21 -13.33 10.25
C PHE A 21 -4.06 -12.57 8.93
N ILE A 22 -4.01 -13.27 7.79
CA ILE A 22 -3.92 -12.61 6.47
C ILE A 22 -5.12 -11.69 6.22
N GLN A 23 -6.33 -12.12 6.58
CA GLN A 23 -7.52 -11.30 6.43
C GLN A 23 -7.43 -10.03 7.30
N GLU A 24 -7.05 -10.17 8.57
CA GLU A 24 -6.86 -9.04 9.49
C GLU A 24 -5.82 -8.04 8.95
N GLU A 25 -4.69 -8.51 8.42
CA GLU A 25 -3.66 -7.63 7.84
C GLU A 25 -4.13 -6.95 6.54
N ARG A 26 -4.89 -7.66 5.70
CA ARG A 26 -5.51 -7.06 4.49
C ARG A 26 -6.52 -5.99 4.84
N ASP A 27 -7.33 -6.21 5.88
CA ASP A 27 -8.32 -5.24 6.34
C ASP A 27 -7.66 -3.99 6.93
N LYS A 28 -6.59 -4.16 7.71
CA LYS A 28 -5.77 -3.03 8.18
C LYS A 28 -5.18 -2.24 7.03
N LEU A 29 -4.62 -2.91 6.02
CA LEU A 29 -4.06 -2.24 4.84
C LEU A 29 -5.14 -1.46 4.08
N LYS A 30 -6.32 -2.05 3.91
CA LYS A 30 -7.47 -1.38 3.28
C LYS A 30 -7.89 -0.13 4.05
N GLN A 31 -8.05 -0.23 5.36
CA GLN A 31 -8.41 0.90 6.23
C GLN A 31 -7.35 2.01 6.20
N TYR A 32 -6.08 1.65 6.26
CA TYR A 32 -4.97 2.60 6.17
C TYR A 32 -5.03 3.37 4.84
N ARG A 33 -5.12 2.67 3.71
CA ARG A 33 -5.15 3.31 2.39
C ARG A 33 -6.42 4.13 2.14
N GLU A 34 -7.55 3.73 2.70
CA GLU A 34 -8.78 4.53 2.71
C GLU A 34 -8.57 5.85 3.45
N SER A 35 -7.99 5.80 4.65
CA SER A 35 -7.64 6.99 5.43
C SER A 35 -6.67 7.92 4.69
N VAL A 36 -5.63 7.34 4.07
CA VAL A 36 -4.67 8.08 3.23
C VAL A 36 -5.39 8.79 2.09
N ARG A 37 -6.24 8.09 1.32
CA ARG A 37 -7.01 8.70 0.22
C ARG A 37 -7.87 9.86 0.70
N LYS A 38 -8.59 9.68 1.81
CA LYS A 38 -9.44 10.72 2.40
C LYS A 38 -8.62 11.97 2.75
N HIS A 39 -7.47 11.80 3.40
CA HIS A 39 -6.57 12.90 3.76
C HIS A 39 -6.07 13.66 2.53
N TYR A 40 -5.64 12.94 1.48
CA TYR A 40 -5.18 13.59 0.25
C TYR A 40 -6.31 14.25 -0.54
N ALA A 41 -7.54 13.74 -0.46
CA ALA A 41 -8.72 14.37 -1.05
C ALA A 41 -9.09 15.68 -0.32
N GLU A 42 -9.08 15.67 1.02
CA GLU A 42 -9.31 16.86 1.86
C GLU A 42 -8.24 17.95 1.62
N LEU A 43 -6.97 17.54 1.49
CA LEU A 43 -5.87 18.46 1.14
C LEU A 43 -6.10 19.10 -0.24
N ARG A 44 -6.45 18.30 -1.26
CA ARG A 44 -6.72 18.82 -2.62
C ARG A 44 -7.93 19.75 -2.65
N ALA A 45 -8.92 19.50 -1.79
CA ALA A 45 -10.10 20.36 -1.63
C ALA A 45 -9.82 21.63 -0.82
N GLY A 46 -8.61 21.79 -0.24
CA GLY A 46 -8.24 22.95 0.58
C GLY A 46 -8.89 22.97 1.97
N VAL A 47 -9.46 21.84 2.42
CA VAL A 47 -10.18 21.75 3.71
C VAL A 47 -9.21 21.59 4.89
N LYS A 48 -8.01 21.04 4.63
CA LYS A 48 -7.01 20.72 5.66
C LYS A 48 -5.64 21.24 5.25
N GLU A 49 -4.96 21.91 6.16
CA GLU A 49 -3.59 22.40 5.93
C GLU A 49 -2.56 21.32 6.30
N GLY A 50 -1.75 20.92 5.33
CA GLY A 50 -0.59 20.04 5.52
C GLY A 50 -0.88 18.53 5.50
N LEU A 51 0.18 17.76 5.25
CA LEU A 51 0.19 16.30 5.32
C LEU A 51 1.06 15.85 6.49
N PRO A 52 0.67 14.80 7.23
CA PRO A 52 1.57 14.13 8.15
C PRO A 52 2.82 13.63 7.41
N THR A 53 4.01 13.87 7.97
CA THR A 53 5.30 13.54 7.35
C THR A 53 5.54 12.04 7.17
N ASP A 54 4.77 11.22 7.87
CA ASP A 54 4.76 9.75 7.86
C ASP A 54 3.69 9.16 6.92
N LEU A 55 2.86 9.99 6.28
CA LEU A 55 1.77 9.52 5.43
C LEU A 55 2.28 9.18 4.03
N ALA A 56 2.19 7.90 3.65
CA ALA A 56 2.57 7.47 2.31
C ALA A 56 1.69 8.12 1.23
N ARG A 57 2.27 8.37 0.05
CA ARG A 57 1.52 8.92 -1.09
C ARG A 57 0.60 7.85 -1.69
N PRO A 58 -0.65 8.18 -2.07
CA PRO A 58 -1.48 7.29 -2.88
C PRO A 58 -0.83 6.97 -4.24
N LEU A 59 -1.18 5.82 -4.81
CA LEU A 59 -0.80 5.47 -6.18
C LEU A 59 -1.39 6.49 -7.18
N SER A 60 -0.59 6.85 -8.18
CA SER A 60 -0.92 7.87 -9.18
C SER A 60 -0.90 7.29 -10.58
N VAL A 61 -1.59 7.96 -11.51
CA VAL A 61 -1.48 7.67 -12.94
C VAL A 61 -0.03 7.82 -13.39
N GLY A 62 0.44 6.87 -14.20
CA GLY A 62 1.80 6.86 -14.74
C GLY A 62 2.81 6.06 -13.91
N ASN A 63 2.49 5.70 -12.67
CA ASN A 63 3.37 4.90 -11.83
C ASN A 63 3.63 3.52 -12.42
N ARG A 64 4.87 3.03 -12.28
CA ARG A 64 5.20 1.61 -12.42
C ARG A 64 4.90 0.88 -11.12
N VAL A 65 4.20 -0.24 -11.24
CA VAL A 65 3.72 -1.04 -10.11
C VAL A 65 3.94 -2.52 -10.35
N ILE A 66 4.07 -3.25 -9.26
CA ILE A 66 3.86 -4.70 -9.21
C ILE A 66 2.43 -4.93 -8.71
N ALA A 67 1.68 -5.81 -9.36
CA ALA A 67 0.32 -6.11 -8.98
C ALA A 67 -0.01 -7.60 -9.15
N ILE A 68 -0.92 -8.10 -8.32
CA ILE A 68 -1.44 -9.45 -8.49
C ILE A 68 -2.49 -9.41 -9.60
N HIS A 69 -2.21 -10.07 -10.71
CA HIS A 69 -3.12 -10.11 -11.84
C HIS A 69 -4.42 -10.87 -11.48
N PRO A 70 -5.61 -10.34 -11.80
CA PRO A 70 -6.88 -10.85 -11.27
C PRO A 70 -7.22 -12.27 -11.76
N LYS A 71 -6.81 -12.63 -12.99
CA LYS A 71 -7.11 -13.94 -13.61
C LYS A 71 -6.06 -15.01 -13.27
N THR A 72 -4.80 -14.76 -13.62
CA THR A 72 -3.67 -15.67 -13.40
C THR A 72 -3.25 -15.79 -11.94
N ARG A 73 -3.57 -14.79 -11.09
CA ARG A 73 -3.14 -14.70 -9.68
C ARG A 73 -1.62 -14.63 -9.50
N GLU A 74 -0.89 -14.35 -10.58
CA GLU A 74 0.56 -14.14 -10.59
C GLU A 74 0.90 -12.67 -10.29
N ILE A 75 2.13 -12.44 -9.84
CA ILE A 75 2.65 -11.08 -9.67
C ILE A 75 3.21 -10.64 -11.01
N CYS A 76 2.69 -9.52 -11.50
CA CYS A 76 3.08 -8.97 -12.80
C CYS A 76 3.40 -7.48 -12.66
N ASP A 77 4.34 -7.04 -13.48
CA ASP A 77 4.70 -5.63 -13.60
C ASP A 77 3.72 -4.92 -14.54
N GLY A 78 3.49 -3.65 -14.27
CA GLY A 78 2.66 -2.83 -15.14
C GLY A 78 2.68 -1.35 -14.81
N LYS A 79 1.89 -0.59 -15.56
CA LYS A 79 1.75 0.85 -15.41
C LYS A 79 0.31 1.25 -15.14
N ILE A 80 0.11 2.13 -14.16
CA ILE A 80 -1.22 2.66 -13.85
C ILE A 80 -1.67 3.62 -14.96
N LEU A 81 -2.79 3.31 -15.61
CA LEU A 81 -3.45 4.15 -16.61
C LEU A 81 -4.46 5.12 -15.98
N SER A 82 -5.25 4.63 -15.02
CA SER A 82 -6.21 5.45 -14.28
C SER A 82 -6.43 4.90 -12.88
N VAL A 83 -6.80 5.78 -11.95
CA VAL A 83 -7.13 5.42 -10.56
C VAL A 83 -8.55 5.89 -10.29
N ASP A 84 -9.43 4.97 -9.95
CA ASP A 84 -10.80 5.23 -9.50
C ASP A 84 -10.93 4.78 -8.05
N HIS A 85 -10.80 5.72 -7.13
CA HIS A 85 -10.87 5.51 -5.68
C HIS A 85 -9.94 4.37 -5.19
N ASN A 86 -10.43 3.14 -5.05
CA ASN A 86 -9.66 1.96 -4.61
C ASN A 86 -9.36 0.96 -5.74
N LYS A 87 -9.70 1.30 -6.98
CA LYS A 87 -9.42 0.51 -8.18
C LYS A 87 -8.36 1.21 -9.03
N CYS A 88 -7.44 0.43 -9.54
CA CYS A 88 -6.39 0.86 -10.45
C CYS A 88 -6.55 0.10 -11.77
N ASN A 89 -6.66 0.83 -12.87
CA ASN A 89 -6.56 0.25 -14.20
C ASN A 89 -5.07 0.17 -14.55
N ILE A 90 -4.56 -1.05 -14.70
CA ILE A 90 -3.14 -1.31 -14.91
C ILE A 90 -2.97 -1.90 -16.30
N LEU A 91 -2.08 -1.32 -17.09
CA LEU A 91 -1.52 -1.94 -18.28
C LEU A 91 -0.36 -2.83 -17.86
N PHE A 92 -0.60 -4.12 -17.84
CA PHE A 92 0.42 -5.15 -17.63
C PHE A 92 1.25 -5.32 -18.90
N ASP A 93 2.56 -5.50 -18.74
CA ASP A 93 3.52 -5.50 -19.85
C ASP A 93 3.21 -6.58 -20.91
N GLU A 94 2.74 -7.76 -20.50
CA GLU A 94 2.46 -8.89 -21.38
C GLU A 94 0.98 -9.35 -21.38
N LEU A 95 0.17 -8.82 -20.45
CA LEU A 95 -1.21 -9.31 -20.20
C LEU A 95 -2.29 -8.27 -20.56
N GLY A 96 -1.90 -7.10 -21.04
CA GLY A 96 -2.83 -6.05 -21.44
C GLY A 96 -3.42 -5.28 -20.26
N VAL A 97 -4.62 -4.72 -20.42
CA VAL A 97 -5.25 -3.88 -19.39
C VAL A 97 -6.23 -4.69 -18.55
N ASP A 98 -6.06 -4.64 -17.23
CA ASP A 98 -7.02 -5.19 -16.28
C ASP A 98 -7.19 -4.26 -15.06
N VAL A 99 -8.31 -4.42 -14.37
CA VAL A 99 -8.65 -3.65 -13.18
C VAL A 99 -8.23 -4.42 -11.93
N VAL A 100 -7.46 -3.76 -11.06
CA VAL A 100 -6.96 -4.36 -9.81
C VAL A 100 -7.30 -3.46 -8.64
N MET A 101 -7.54 -4.06 -7.47
CA MET A 101 -7.68 -3.29 -6.23
C MET A 101 -6.34 -2.71 -5.84
N ASP A 102 -6.34 -1.50 -5.30
CA ASP A 102 -5.13 -0.86 -4.84
C ASP A 102 -4.35 -1.77 -3.89
N ILE A 103 -5.01 -2.42 -2.92
CA ILE A 103 -4.40 -3.33 -1.94
C ILE A 103 -3.64 -4.51 -2.54
N ASP A 104 -3.89 -4.86 -3.79
CA ASP A 104 -3.21 -5.91 -4.53
C ASP A 104 -2.11 -5.35 -5.46
N CYS A 105 -1.76 -4.07 -5.27
CA CYS A 105 -0.75 -3.32 -6.02
C CYS A 105 0.25 -2.61 -5.09
N MET A 106 1.52 -2.59 -5.51
CA MET A 106 2.61 -1.85 -4.86
C MET A 106 3.46 -1.12 -5.91
N PRO A 107 4.08 0.02 -5.56
CA PRO A 107 5.05 0.67 -6.44
C PRO A 107 6.22 -0.28 -6.73
N LEU A 108 6.67 -0.32 -7.99
CA LEU A 108 7.81 -1.15 -8.41
C LEU A 108 9.09 -0.75 -7.65
N ASN A 109 9.28 0.55 -7.41
CA ASN A 109 10.33 1.08 -6.57
C ASN A 109 9.74 1.60 -5.24
N PRO A 110 9.95 0.90 -4.12
CA PRO A 110 9.43 1.31 -2.82
C PRO A 110 9.95 2.68 -2.36
N LEU A 111 11.17 3.06 -2.74
CA LEU A 111 11.81 4.31 -2.28
C LEU A 111 11.17 5.57 -2.86
N GLU A 112 10.48 5.45 -3.99
CA GLU A 112 9.71 6.55 -4.59
C GLU A 112 8.43 6.87 -3.81
N TYR A 113 8.00 5.92 -2.98
CA TYR A 113 6.71 5.94 -2.29
C TYR A 113 6.82 5.93 -0.76
N MET A 114 8.06 5.90 -0.25
CA MET A 114 8.32 6.09 1.17
C MET A 114 7.85 7.49 1.60
N PRO A 115 7.20 7.61 2.77
CA PRO A 115 6.87 8.92 3.33
C PRO A 115 8.14 9.72 3.60
N GLU A 116 8.06 11.05 3.52
CA GLU A 116 9.22 11.93 3.57
C GLU A 116 10.07 11.74 4.83
N GLY A 117 9.45 11.41 5.96
CA GLY A 117 10.15 11.15 7.22
C GLY A 117 11.07 9.92 7.17
N LEU A 118 10.83 8.98 6.26
CA LEU A 118 11.63 7.76 6.09
C LEU A 118 12.63 7.85 4.94
N ARG A 119 12.58 8.89 4.09
CA ARG A 119 13.50 9.05 2.95
C ARG A 119 14.87 9.65 3.32
N ARG A 120 15.05 10.10 4.57
CA ARG A 120 16.23 10.86 5.03
C ARG A 120 17.18 10.12 6.00
N GLN A 121 17.16 8.79 6.03
CA GLN A 121 18.15 8.00 6.79
C GLN A 121 19.18 7.35 5.87
#